data_AF-A0A3P8M152-F1
#
_entry.id   AF-A0A3P8M152-F1
#
_cell.length_a   1.000
_cell.length_b   1.000
_cell.length_c   1.000
_cell.angle_alpha   90.00
_cell.angle_beta   90.00
_cell.angle_gamma   90.00
#
_symmetry.space_group_name_H-M   'P 1'
#
loop_
_entity.id
_entity.type
_entity.pdbx_description
1 polymer ?
#
loop_
_entity_poly.entity_id
_entity_poly.type
_entity_poly.pdbx_seq_one_letter_code
_entity_poly.pdbx_strand_id
1 'polypeptide(L)'
;MALSRAPGMIQLSAVGVGTLPFNSGLAGWESSALWRGVDVLARIAPVASAVATVATVLTLVRAALDIPAAGEGSDRVPGRDINMLAAQASLYTAMKTEIKPGMKTVDLPVRGYISDDGNGRQSVNLVRTGTGGISATVPVLNGVRDKATGLDKITVPAVAGAPSRTILVNPVPVGPAAPSHTGNSSPAPVTPVHTGTEVKQADSIVTTTFPAADIPPLQDFIYWQPDATGTGVEPIYVMLNSPPKSVNHKHKHYPPKGVPWKDIVNKTANGGSAKFKPDVNIPEIDIDAWENGQTTAKHPTWKVKKYDYVIGAYAGKETQWVVVKESQGVIHSHPVSEQKAKEYMK
;
A
#
# COMPACT_ATOMS: atom_id res chain seq x y z
N MET A 1 6.09 2.93 5.44
CA MET A 1 6.07 3.88 4.30
C MET A 1 6.27 5.29 4.82
N ALA A 2 6.66 6.24 3.96
CA ALA A 2 6.90 7.62 4.37
C ALA A 2 6.21 8.62 3.41
N LEU A 3 5.81 9.77 3.94
CA LEU A 3 5.44 10.98 3.20
C LEU A 3 6.38 12.12 3.61
N SER A 4 6.51 13.12 2.75
CA SER A 4 7.12 14.40 3.10
C SER A 4 6.06 15.48 3.19
N ARG A 5 6.34 16.57 3.91
CA ARG A 5 5.56 17.81 3.76
C ARG A 5 5.79 18.33 2.34
N ALA A 6 4.80 18.18 1.48
CA ALA A 6 4.94 18.49 0.06
C ALA A 6 3.79 19.41 -0.39
N PRO A 7 3.82 20.70 -0.02
CA PRO A 7 2.68 21.58 -0.27
C PRO A 7 2.39 21.72 -1.75
N GLY A 8 1.12 21.58 -2.12
CA GLY A 8 0.73 21.68 -3.52
C GLY A 8 1.10 20.49 -4.42
N MET A 9 1.80 19.48 -3.90
CA MET A 9 2.36 18.38 -4.72
C MET A 9 1.62 17.06 -4.50
N ILE A 10 1.75 16.18 -5.50
CA ILE A 10 1.35 14.77 -5.39
C ILE A 10 2.59 13.97 -4.99
N GLN A 11 2.42 12.95 -4.16
CA GLN A 11 3.49 12.04 -3.76
C GLN A 11 3.08 10.59 -3.99
N LEU A 12 3.97 9.80 -4.57
CA LEU A 12 3.88 8.34 -4.59
C LEU A 12 4.91 7.76 -3.63
N SER A 13 4.53 6.82 -2.79
CA SER A 13 5.43 6.19 -1.80
C SER A 13 5.40 4.69 -1.93
N ALA A 14 6.58 4.08 -1.87
CA ALA A 14 6.76 2.63 -1.94
C ALA A 14 7.65 2.15 -0.79
N VAL A 15 7.33 0.97 -0.27
CA VAL A 15 8.08 0.36 0.83
C VAL A 15 9.49 -0.01 0.36
N GLY A 16 10.50 0.48 1.08
CA GLY A 16 11.91 0.08 0.87
C GLY A 16 12.66 0.86 -0.22
N VAL A 17 11.98 1.68 -1.03
CA VAL A 17 12.60 2.43 -2.14
C VAL A 17 12.35 3.94 -2.09
N GLY A 18 11.51 4.42 -1.17
CA GLY A 18 11.32 5.84 -0.90
C GLY A 18 10.06 6.46 -1.49
N THR A 19 10.06 7.78 -1.57
CA THR A 19 8.93 8.61 -2.03
C THR A 19 9.31 9.38 -3.28
N LEU A 20 8.44 9.38 -4.28
CA LEU A 20 8.51 10.21 -5.48
C LEU A 20 7.57 11.41 -5.29
N PRO A 21 8.06 12.59 -4.87
CA PRO A 21 7.31 13.81 -5.02
C PRO A 21 7.31 14.22 -6.50
N PHE A 22 6.13 14.45 -7.07
CA PHE A 22 6.04 15.00 -8.41
C PHE A 22 6.55 16.44 -8.41
N ASN A 23 7.45 16.77 -9.35
CA ASN A 23 7.85 18.15 -9.58
C ASN A 23 6.66 18.96 -10.13
N SER A 24 6.72 20.29 -10.11
CA SER A 24 5.56 21.15 -10.43
C SER A 24 4.95 20.93 -11.83
N GLY A 25 5.75 20.54 -12.83
CA GLY A 25 5.26 20.22 -14.18
C GLY A 25 4.51 18.88 -14.24
N LEU A 26 5.13 17.83 -13.70
CA LEU A 26 4.55 16.48 -13.54
C LEU A 26 3.58 16.41 -12.34
N ALA A 27 3.29 17.52 -11.65
CA ALA A 27 2.21 17.58 -10.68
C ALA A 27 0.94 18.12 -11.35
N GLY A 28 1.11 18.99 -12.37
CA GLY A 28 0.01 19.58 -13.13
C GLY A 28 -0.76 18.57 -13.98
N TRP A 29 -0.07 17.65 -14.66
CA TRP A 29 -0.73 16.66 -15.51
C TRP A 29 -1.52 15.62 -14.69
N GLU A 30 -0.92 15.17 -13.59
CA GLU A 30 -1.44 14.17 -12.67
C GLU A 30 -2.61 14.72 -11.87
N SER A 31 -2.49 15.95 -11.36
CA SER A 31 -3.61 16.64 -10.70
C SER A 31 -4.77 16.87 -11.67
N SER A 32 -4.49 17.17 -12.94
CA SER A 32 -5.51 17.28 -13.97
C SER A 32 -6.20 15.94 -14.25
N ALA A 33 -5.46 14.83 -14.28
CA ALA A 33 -6.03 13.49 -14.47
C ALA A 33 -6.91 13.07 -13.29
N LEU A 34 -6.44 13.30 -12.06
CA LEU A 34 -7.22 13.09 -10.84
C LEU A 34 -8.51 13.92 -10.87
N TRP A 35 -8.41 15.22 -11.14
CA TRP A 35 -9.56 16.12 -11.15
C TRP A 35 -10.59 15.72 -12.22
N ARG A 36 -10.16 15.36 -13.43
CA ARG A 36 -11.07 14.87 -14.49
C ARG A 36 -11.78 13.59 -14.07
N GLY A 37 -11.06 12.62 -13.51
CA GLY A 37 -11.67 11.38 -13.00
C GLY A 37 -12.67 11.63 -11.89
N VAL A 38 -12.35 12.53 -10.96
CA VAL A 38 -13.26 12.95 -9.89
C VAL A 38 -14.50 13.64 -10.44
N ASP A 39 -14.36 14.59 -11.37
CA ASP A 39 -15.48 15.33 -11.96
C ASP A 39 -16.43 14.38 -12.72
N VAL A 40 -15.88 13.48 -13.56
CA VAL A 40 -16.67 12.50 -14.32
C VAL A 40 -17.46 11.59 -13.39
N LEU A 41 -16.81 11.01 -12.36
CA LEU A 41 -17.48 10.13 -11.41
C LEU A 41 -18.49 10.88 -10.54
N ALA A 42 -18.16 12.08 -10.06
CA ALA A 42 -19.02 12.84 -9.17
C ALA A 42 -20.32 13.33 -9.85
N ARG A 43 -20.36 13.40 -11.18
CA ARG A 43 -21.60 13.68 -11.96
C ARG A 43 -22.57 12.51 -11.99
N ILE A 44 -22.11 11.29 -11.69
CA ILE A 44 -22.97 10.10 -11.65
C ILE A 44 -23.86 10.19 -10.41
N ALA A 45 -25.18 10.17 -10.66
CA ALA A 45 -26.18 10.17 -9.62
C ALA A 45 -26.00 8.96 -8.69
N PRO A 46 -26.03 9.15 -7.36
CA PRO A 46 -25.99 8.02 -6.44
C PRO A 46 -27.28 7.20 -6.61
N VAL A 47 -27.12 5.98 -7.11
CA VAL A 47 -28.20 5.00 -7.24
C VAL A 47 -27.87 3.80 -6.36
N ALA A 48 -28.89 3.25 -5.70
CA ALA A 48 -28.76 1.98 -4.99
C ALA A 48 -28.55 0.86 -6.02
N SER A 49 -27.29 0.54 -6.29
CA SER A 49 -26.85 -0.49 -7.22
C SER A 49 -25.97 -1.50 -6.50
N ALA A 50 -25.92 -2.74 -7.00
CA ALA A 50 -24.91 -3.73 -6.60
C ALA A 50 -23.56 -3.55 -7.33
N VAL A 51 -23.44 -2.46 -8.10
CA VAL A 51 -22.36 -2.19 -9.03
C VAL A 51 -21.68 -0.87 -8.63
N ALA A 52 -20.35 -0.87 -8.65
CA ALA A 52 -19.52 0.31 -8.44
C ALA A 52 -18.99 0.83 -9.78
N THR A 53 -18.99 2.14 -9.97
CA THR A 53 -18.36 2.77 -11.12
C THR A 53 -16.97 3.25 -10.77
N VAL A 54 -15.99 2.86 -11.58
CA VAL A 54 -14.57 3.10 -11.38
C VAL A 54 -14.00 3.84 -12.58
N ALA A 55 -13.08 4.77 -12.36
CA ALA A 55 -12.28 5.41 -13.39
C ALA A 55 -10.79 5.19 -13.09
N THR A 56 -10.04 4.67 -14.05
CA THR A 56 -8.58 4.60 -13.96
C THR A 56 -7.99 5.91 -14.45
N VAL A 57 -7.21 6.57 -13.60
CA VAL A 57 -6.71 7.94 -13.86
C VAL A 57 -5.21 7.97 -14.13
N LEU A 58 -4.45 7.11 -13.45
CA LEU A 58 -3.01 6.97 -13.65
C LEU A 58 -2.65 5.51 -13.83
N THR A 59 -1.69 5.29 -14.70
CA THR A 59 -1.00 4.03 -14.86
C THR A 59 0.45 4.23 -14.45
N LEU A 60 0.91 3.38 -13.55
CA LEU A 60 2.30 3.34 -13.11
C LEU A 60 2.97 2.23 -13.91
N VAL A 61 3.85 2.64 -14.82
CA VAL A 61 4.66 1.71 -15.62
C VAL A 61 6.05 1.69 -15.03
N ARG A 62 6.48 0.50 -14.63
CA ARG A 62 7.87 0.27 -14.22
C ARG A 62 8.76 0.68 -15.40
N ALA A 63 9.69 1.62 -15.21
CA ALA A 63 10.70 1.93 -16.22
C ALA A 63 11.54 0.69 -16.49
N ALA A 64 11.11 -0.15 -17.43
CA ALA A 64 11.97 -1.18 -17.97
C ALA A 64 13.05 -0.42 -18.76
N LEU A 65 14.33 -0.61 -18.41
CA LEU A 65 15.28 -0.77 -19.49
C LEU A 65 14.64 -1.82 -20.40
N ASP A 66 14.32 -1.47 -21.64
CA ASP A 66 13.69 -2.36 -22.62
C ASP A 66 14.47 -3.69 -22.67
N ILE A 67 14.01 -4.68 -21.93
CA ILE A 67 14.49 -6.06 -22.02
C ILE A 67 13.35 -6.80 -22.72
N PRO A 68 13.55 -7.30 -23.95
CA PRO A 68 12.52 -7.99 -24.71
C PRO A 68 12.00 -9.20 -23.94
N ALA A 69 10.77 -9.62 -24.28
CA ALA A 69 9.82 -10.52 -23.62
C ALA A 69 10.29 -11.93 -23.16
N ALA A 70 11.53 -12.10 -22.73
CA ALA A 70 12.03 -13.27 -22.04
C ALA A 70 11.98 -13.04 -20.52
N GLY A 71 10.93 -13.56 -19.87
CA GLY A 71 10.83 -13.64 -18.41
C GLY A 71 9.66 -12.86 -17.81
N GLU A 72 8.43 -13.33 -18.05
CA GLU A 72 7.27 -12.94 -17.25
C GLU A 72 7.62 -13.04 -15.75
N GLY A 73 7.60 -11.90 -15.03
CA GLY A 73 7.93 -11.82 -13.61
C GLY A 73 9.33 -11.30 -13.27
N SER A 74 10.24 -11.16 -14.24
CA SER A 74 11.56 -10.53 -14.02
C SER A 74 11.49 -9.02 -13.81
N ASP A 75 10.42 -8.40 -14.29
CA ASP A 75 10.05 -7.00 -14.09
C ASP A 75 9.51 -6.71 -12.67
N ARG A 76 9.13 -7.77 -11.94
CA ARG A 76 8.62 -7.73 -10.56
C ARG A 76 9.75 -7.69 -9.54
N VAL A 77 10.49 -6.59 -9.54
CA VAL A 77 11.46 -6.29 -8.48
C VAL A 77 10.72 -5.87 -7.21
N PRO A 78 10.96 -6.53 -6.06
CA PRO A 78 10.37 -6.16 -4.78
C PRO A 78 10.72 -4.76 -4.34
N GLY A 79 9.75 -4.09 -3.71
CA GLY A 79 9.90 -2.73 -3.22
C GLY A 79 9.59 -1.65 -4.25
N ARG A 80 9.38 -1.99 -5.53
CA ARG A 80 9.04 -1.01 -6.59
C ARG A 80 7.54 -0.66 -6.66
N ASP A 81 6.68 -1.43 -5.99
CA ASP A 81 5.25 -1.18 -5.94
C ASP A 81 4.94 0.07 -5.13
N ILE A 82 4.24 1.02 -5.76
CA ILE A 82 3.66 2.15 -5.05
C ILE A 82 2.58 1.60 -4.11
N ASN A 83 2.77 1.88 -2.83
CA ASN A 83 1.87 1.46 -1.77
C ASN A 83 0.93 2.58 -1.33
N MET A 84 1.24 3.82 -1.70
CA MET A 84 0.51 4.99 -1.24
C MET A 84 0.62 6.13 -2.24
N LEU A 85 -0.51 6.81 -2.49
CA LEU A 85 -0.57 8.08 -3.19
C LEU A 85 -1.15 9.13 -2.25
N ALA A 86 -0.50 10.28 -2.15
CA ALA A 86 -0.97 11.42 -1.38
C ALA A 86 -1.08 12.66 -2.27
N ALA A 87 -2.20 13.38 -2.16
CA ALA A 87 -2.46 14.60 -2.92
C ALA A 87 -3.39 15.53 -2.12
N GLN A 88 -3.48 16.80 -2.51
CA GLN A 88 -4.43 17.72 -1.89
C GLN A 88 -5.86 17.15 -1.95
N ALA A 89 -6.54 17.10 -0.80
CA ALA A 89 -7.88 16.52 -0.69
C ALA A 89 -8.92 17.32 -1.49
N SER A 90 -8.67 18.60 -1.76
CA SER A 90 -9.50 19.46 -2.60
C SER A 90 -9.76 18.87 -4.00
N LEU A 91 -8.79 18.14 -4.57
CA LEU A 91 -8.90 17.46 -5.86
C LEU A 91 -10.00 16.39 -5.89
N TYR A 92 -10.41 15.87 -4.73
CA TYR A 92 -11.37 14.77 -4.58
C TYR A 92 -12.78 15.24 -4.18
N THR A 93 -12.94 16.53 -3.92
CA THR A 93 -14.22 17.10 -3.44
C THR A 93 -15.24 17.30 -4.55
N ALA A 94 -14.81 17.35 -5.82
CA ALA A 94 -15.61 17.80 -6.95
C ALA A 94 -16.29 19.17 -6.72
N MET A 95 -15.72 20.02 -5.85
CA MET A 95 -16.34 21.27 -5.36
C MET A 95 -17.69 21.07 -4.64
N LYS A 96 -17.99 19.84 -4.20
CA LYS A 96 -19.24 19.49 -3.50
C LYS A 96 -19.07 19.36 -1.98
N THR A 97 -17.83 19.27 -1.52
CA THR A 97 -17.49 19.02 -0.12
C THR A 97 -16.47 20.05 0.35
N GLU A 98 -16.80 20.75 1.43
CA GLU A 98 -15.87 21.65 2.11
C GLU A 98 -15.12 20.88 3.21
N ILE A 99 -13.80 21.07 3.29
CA ILE A 99 -12.94 20.39 4.28
C ILE A 99 -12.36 21.44 5.24
N LYS A 100 -12.64 21.32 6.53
CA LYS A 100 -12.21 22.26 7.57
C LYS A 100 -11.39 21.59 8.67
N PRO A 101 -10.40 22.28 9.25
CA PRO A 101 -9.68 21.79 10.42
C PRO A 101 -10.63 21.39 11.55
N GLY A 102 -10.30 20.33 12.28
CA GLY A 102 -11.11 19.80 13.39
C GLY A 102 -12.16 18.75 12.99
N MET A 103 -12.41 18.54 11.70
CA MET A 103 -13.20 17.40 11.23
C MET A 103 -12.54 16.07 11.59
N LYS A 104 -13.35 15.08 12.00
CA LYS A 104 -12.90 13.69 12.29
C LYS A 104 -13.12 12.75 11.10
N THR A 105 -14.05 13.10 10.23
CA THR A 105 -14.38 12.39 9.01
C THR A 105 -14.79 13.40 7.94
N VAL A 106 -14.61 13.04 6.68
CA VAL A 106 -15.05 13.83 5.53
C VAL A 106 -15.72 12.88 4.55
N ASP A 107 -16.90 13.24 4.06
CA ASP A 107 -17.57 12.49 2.99
C ASP A 107 -17.10 13.00 1.63
N LEU A 108 -16.33 12.16 0.92
CA LEU A 108 -15.89 12.45 -0.43
C LEU A 108 -16.83 11.81 -1.46
N PRO A 109 -17.17 12.52 -2.57
CA PRO A 109 -17.98 11.94 -3.65
C PRO A 109 -17.24 10.82 -4.40
N VAL A 110 -15.92 10.79 -4.30
CA VAL A 110 -15.04 9.84 -4.96
C VAL A 110 -13.91 9.48 -3.98
N ARG A 111 -13.60 8.18 -3.87
CA ARG A 111 -12.45 7.66 -3.13
C ARG A 111 -11.54 6.90 -4.08
N GLY A 112 -10.28 6.68 -3.70
CA GLY A 112 -9.31 6.00 -4.53
C GLY A 112 -8.68 4.76 -3.89
N TYR A 113 -8.15 3.89 -4.74
CA TYR A 113 -7.33 2.76 -4.35
C TYR A 113 -6.29 2.48 -5.44
N ILE A 114 -5.19 1.84 -5.04
CA ILE A 114 -4.16 1.39 -5.97
C ILE A 114 -4.34 -0.11 -6.17
N SER A 115 -4.43 -0.54 -7.44
CA SER A 115 -4.47 -1.95 -7.82
C SER A 115 -3.25 -2.34 -8.65
N ASP A 116 -2.93 -3.62 -8.66
CA ASP A 116 -1.94 -4.23 -9.56
C ASP A 116 -2.70 -5.14 -10.53
N ASP A 117 -2.34 -5.12 -11.82
CA ASP A 117 -2.98 -5.96 -12.84
C ASP A 117 -2.40 -7.38 -12.92
N GLY A 118 -1.46 -7.71 -12.05
CA GLY A 118 -0.77 -8.98 -12.01
C GLY A 118 0.32 -9.11 -13.07
N ASN A 119 0.59 -8.09 -13.90
CA ASN A 119 1.62 -8.06 -14.94
C ASN A 119 2.63 -6.92 -14.73
N GLY A 120 2.77 -6.45 -13.49
CA GLY A 120 3.76 -5.43 -13.11
C GLY A 120 3.32 -4.00 -13.39
N ARG A 121 2.07 -3.78 -13.83
CA ARG A 121 1.47 -2.45 -14.01
C ARG A 121 0.50 -2.17 -12.87
N GLN A 122 0.77 -1.08 -12.15
CA GLN A 122 -0.17 -0.59 -11.14
C GLN A 122 -1.07 0.49 -11.71
N SER A 123 -2.28 0.57 -11.20
CA SER A 123 -3.28 1.56 -11.59
C SER A 123 -3.79 2.31 -10.37
N VAL A 124 -3.88 3.63 -10.50
CA VAL A 124 -4.63 4.46 -9.56
C VAL A 124 -6.07 4.51 -10.06
N ASN A 125 -6.96 3.97 -9.25
CA ASN A 125 -8.37 3.88 -9.56
C ASN A 125 -9.16 4.78 -8.62
N LEU A 126 -10.14 5.46 -9.18
CA LEU A 126 -11.13 6.25 -8.46
C LEU A 126 -12.47 5.52 -8.52
N VAL A 127 -13.18 5.45 -7.40
CA VAL A 127 -14.49 4.80 -7.31
C VAL A 127 -15.54 5.79 -6.80
N ARG A 128 -16.71 5.77 -7.44
CA ARG A 128 -17.86 6.57 -7.01
C ARG A 128 -18.37 6.07 -5.65
N THR A 129 -18.51 6.98 -4.70
CA THR A 129 -19.07 6.69 -3.37
C THR A 129 -20.59 6.87 -3.34
N GLY A 130 -21.26 6.26 -2.36
CA GLY A 130 -22.71 6.27 -2.26
C GLY A 130 -23.44 5.37 -3.27
N THR A 131 -22.69 4.61 -4.07
CA THR A 131 -23.16 3.57 -5.01
C THR A 131 -22.50 2.25 -4.65
N GLY A 132 -23.12 1.09 -4.95
CA GLY A 132 -22.46 -0.20 -4.69
C GLY A 132 -22.21 -0.52 -3.21
N GLY A 133 -22.80 0.21 -2.26
CA GLY A 133 -22.44 0.09 -0.84
C GLY A 133 -21.05 0.67 -0.50
N ILE A 134 -20.41 1.38 -1.42
CA ILE A 134 -19.13 2.06 -1.19
C ILE A 134 -19.37 3.31 -0.33
N SER A 135 -18.85 3.31 0.89
CA SER A 135 -18.99 4.45 1.82
C SER A 135 -18.29 5.71 1.30
N ALA A 136 -18.93 6.87 1.48
CA ALA A 136 -18.31 8.17 1.21
C ALA A 136 -17.34 8.63 2.31
N THR A 137 -17.48 8.06 3.50
CA THR A 137 -16.79 8.53 4.70
C THR A 137 -15.33 8.14 4.71
N VAL A 138 -14.47 9.15 4.77
CA VAL A 138 -13.01 9.05 4.90
C VAL A 138 -12.61 9.54 6.28
N PRO A 139 -11.82 8.78 7.07
CA PRO A 139 -11.35 9.22 8.37
C PRO A 139 -10.30 10.34 8.24
N VAL A 140 -10.36 11.31 9.16
CA VAL A 140 -9.30 12.31 9.34
C VAL A 140 -8.40 11.83 10.48
N LEU A 141 -7.14 11.57 10.16
CA LEU A 141 -6.12 11.07 11.09
C LEU A 141 -5.12 12.17 11.44
N ASN A 142 -4.55 12.06 12.64
CA ASN A 142 -3.55 13.00 13.14
C ASN A 142 -2.19 12.33 13.22
N GLY A 143 -1.14 13.07 12.83
CA GLY A 143 0.24 12.68 13.07
C GLY A 143 0.65 12.93 14.51
N VAL A 144 1.36 11.98 15.11
CA VAL A 144 1.96 12.10 16.44
C VAL A 144 3.46 12.30 16.30
N ARG A 145 3.99 13.42 16.81
CA ARG A 145 5.42 13.71 16.78
C ARG A 145 6.22 12.70 17.59
N ASP A 146 7.14 12.02 16.92
CA ASP A 146 8.21 11.28 17.55
C ASP A 146 9.38 12.23 17.85
N LYS A 147 9.57 12.53 19.13
CA LYS A 147 10.62 13.46 19.59
C LYS A 147 12.03 12.95 19.31
N ALA A 148 12.24 11.63 19.21
CA ALA A 148 13.56 11.06 18.98
C ALA A 148 14.01 11.21 17.53
N THR A 149 13.08 11.07 16.59
CA THR A 149 13.39 11.10 15.15
C THR A 149 13.04 12.43 14.48
N GLY A 150 12.21 13.26 15.12
CA GLY A 150 11.67 14.48 14.52
C GLY A 150 10.59 14.23 13.47
N LEU A 151 10.20 12.97 13.24
CA LEU A 151 9.14 12.57 12.30
C LEU A 151 7.78 12.54 12.99
N ASP A 152 6.71 12.69 12.23
CA ASP A 152 5.35 12.43 12.69
C ASP A 152 4.93 11.00 12.31
N LYS A 153 4.17 10.32 13.18
CA LYS A 153 3.65 8.96 12.95
C LYS A 153 2.13 9.00 12.85
N ILE A 154 1.59 8.47 11.76
CA ILE A 154 0.16 8.26 11.57
C ILE A 154 -0.13 6.76 11.63
N THR A 155 -1.02 6.35 12.52
CA THR A 155 -1.52 4.98 12.59
C THR A 155 -2.80 4.86 11.77
N VAL A 156 -2.71 4.18 10.64
CA VAL A 156 -3.84 3.87 9.76
C VAL A 156 -4.53 2.62 10.29
N PRO A 157 -5.84 2.64 10.56
CA PRO A 157 -6.55 1.49 11.11
C PRO A 157 -6.60 0.33 10.11
N ALA A 158 -6.71 -0.89 10.65
CA ALA A 158 -6.98 -2.07 9.83
C ALA A 158 -8.35 -1.97 9.16
N VAL A 159 -8.47 -2.53 7.96
CA VAL A 159 -9.75 -2.76 7.27
C VAL A 159 -9.87 -4.24 6.91
N ALA A 160 -11.01 -4.67 6.40
CA ALA A 160 -11.17 -6.06 5.95
C ALA A 160 -10.04 -6.44 4.99
N GLY A 161 -9.32 -7.52 5.29
CA GLY A 161 -8.23 -7.99 4.44
C GLY A 161 -6.97 -7.11 4.41
N ALA A 162 -6.86 -6.04 5.20
CA ALA A 162 -5.64 -5.23 5.30
C ALA A 162 -5.33 -4.82 6.76
N PRO A 163 -4.09 -5.06 7.25
CA PRO A 163 -3.74 -4.78 8.64
C PRO A 163 -3.62 -3.28 8.91
N SER A 164 -3.45 -2.92 10.19
CA SER A 164 -3.07 -1.56 10.55
C SER A 164 -1.68 -1.25 10.00
N ARG A 165 -1.49 -0.02 9.53
CA ARG A 165 -0.23 0.43 8.93
C ARG A 165 0.27 1.69 9.63
N THR A 166 1.59 1.79 9.79
CA THR A 166 2.24 3.02 10.28
C THR A 166 2.81 3.79 9.11
N ILE A 167 2.40 5.05 8.97
CA ILE A 167 2.93 6.00 8.00
C ILE A 167 3.82 7.01 8.73
N LEU A 168 5.06 7.14 8.28
CA LEU A 168 5.95 8.20 8.74
C LEU A 168 5.71 9.45 7.90
N VAL A 169 5.66 10.61 8.52
CA VAL A 169 5.59 11.90 7.82
C VAL A 169 6.81 12.71 8.22
N ASN A 170 7.61 13.09 7.24
CA ASN A 170 8.71 14.00 7.41
C ASN A 170 8.17 15.44 7.36
N PRO A 171 8.19 16.19 8.48
CA PRO A 171 7.63 17.54 8.53
C PRO A 171 8.48 18.58 7.78
N VAL A 172 9.70 18.22 7.36
CA VAL A 172 10.58 19.08 6.57
C VAL A 172 9.99 19.24 5.16
N PRO A 173 9.76 20.48 4.69
CA PRO A 173 9.19 20.70 3.37
C PRO A 173 10.13 20.26 2.26
N VAL A 174 9.56 19.72 1.18
CA VAL A 174 10.25 19.41 -0.08
C VAL A 174 9.78 20.34 -1.22
N GLY A 175 10.52 20.39 -2.33
CA GLY A 175 10.17 21.22 -3.49
C GLY A 175 10.51 22.70 -3.29
N PRO A 176 9.75 23.64 -3.89
CA PRO A 176 10.03 25.07 -3.79
C PRO A 176 10.03 25.63 -2.35
N ALA A 177 9.37 24.94 -1.43
CA ALA A 177 9.33 25.28 -0.01
C ALA A 177 10.51 24.69 0.80
N ALA A 178 11.39 23.90 0.18
CA ALA A 178 12.55 23.31 0.85
C ALA A 178 13.62 24.36 1.16
N PRO A 179 14.24 24.34 2.35
CA PRO A 179 15.38 25.20 2.65
C PRO A 179 16.56 24.91 1.72
N SER A 180 17.33 25.94 1.37
CA SER A 180 18.57 25.75 0.60
C SER A 180 19.59 24.95 1.42
N HIS A 181 20.14 23.87 0.86
CA HIS A 181 21.20 23.06 1.49
C HIS A 181 22.56 23.75 1.37
N THR A 182 22.67 24.94 1.96
CA THR A 182 23.96 25.61 2.18
C THR A 182 24.52 25.15 3.53
N GLY A 183 25.85 25.19 3.71
CA GLY A 183 26.55 24.77 4.94
C GLY A 183 26.15 25.51 6.23
N ASN A 184 25.17 26.41 6.16
CA ASN A 184 24.60 27.17 7.28
C ASN A 184 23.25 26.60 7.77
N SER A 185 22.86 25.40 7.34
CA SER A 185 21.59 24.77 7.72
C SER A 185 21.76 23.77 8.86
N SER A 186 20.78 23.70 9.76
CA SER A 186 20.73 22.64 10.79
C SER A 186 20.42 21.28 10.16
N PRO A 187 20.95 20.16 10.72
CA PRO A 187 20.58 18.82 10.26
C PRO A 187 19.07 18.58 10.36
N ALA A 188 18.48 18.05 9.29
CA ALA A 188 17.05 17.77 9.19
C ALA A 188 16.82 16.37 8.60
N PRO A 189 15.73 15.67 8.96
CA PRO A 189 15.40 14.38 8.35
C PRO A 189 15.23 14.50 6.83
N VAL A 190 15.75 13.53 6.08
CA VAL A 190 15.63 13.44 4.63
C VAL A 190 14.80 12.21 4.27
N THR A 191 13.74 12.40 3.50
CA THR A 191 12.95 11.29 2.96
C THR A 191 13.70 10.67 1.79
N PRO A 192 13.95 9.34 1.78
CA PRO A 192 14.56 8.69 0.63
C PRO A 192 13.74 8.94 -0.64
N VAL A 193 14.41 9.35 -1.72
CA VAL A 193 13.77 9.62 -3.01
C VAL A 193 13.63 8.33 -3.79
N HIS A 194 12.43 8.06 -4.29
CA HIS A 194 12.19 6.93 -5.19
C HIS A 194 12.75 7.25 -6.59
N THR A 195 13.63 6.39 -7.09
CA THR A 195 14.12 6.42 -8.49
C THR A 195 13.59 5.23 -9.28
N GLY A 196 13.12 5.44 -10.51
CA GLY A 196 12.88 4.35 -11.46
C GLY A 196 11.44 3.88 -11.66
N THR A 197 10.41 4.63 -11.29
CA THR A 197 9.03 4.34 -11.74
C THR A 197 8.59 5.46 -12.66
N GLU A 198 8.18 5.12 -13.88
CA GLU A 198 7.55 6.06 -14.79
C GLU A 198 6.07 6.14 -14.47
N VAL A 199 5.56 7.37 -14.41
CA VAL A 199 4.14 7.62 -14.22
C VAL A 199 3.60 8.06 -15.56
N LYS A 200 2.57 7.36 -16.04
CA LYS A 200 1.88 7.68 -17.29
C LYS A 200 0.43 7.96 -16.98
N GLN A 201 -0.08 9.02 -17.58
CA GLN A 201 -1.51 9.27 -17.54
C GLN A 201 -2.25 8.17 -18.30
N ALA A 202 -3.49 7.88 -17.92
CA ALA A 202 -4.37 7.14 -18.82
C ALA A 202 -4.62 8.00 -20.09
N ASP A 203 -4.54 7.36 -21.26
CA ASP A 203 -4.75 8.00 -22.58
C ASP A 203 -6.13 8.67 -22.67
N SER A 204 -7.11 8.10 -21.98
CA SER A 204 -8.43 8.70 -21.75
C SER A 204 -9.00 8.24 -20.40
N ILE A 205 -9.81 9.09 -19.76
CA ILE A 205 -10.55 8.71 -18.54
C ILE A 205 -11.78 7.94 -18.98
N VAL A 206 -11.72 6.61 -18.91
CA VAL A 206 -12.86 5.72 -19.16
C VAL A 206 -13.42 5.26 -17.83
N THR A 207 -14.74 5.36 -17.67
CA THR A 207 -15.45 4.77 -16.54
C THR A 207 -15.87 3.34 -16.86
N THR A 208 -15.57 2.41 -15.98
CA THR A 208 -15.99 1.01 -16.06
C THR A 208 -16.81 0.65 -14.83
N THR A 209 -17.66 -0.35 -14.97
CA THR A 209 -18.53 -0.83 -13.88
C THR A 209 -18.07 -2.20 -13.41
N PHE A 210 -17.92 -2.37 -12.10
CA PHE A 210 -17.55 -3.63 -11.47
C PHE A 210 -18.62 -4.05 -10.46
N PRO A 211 -18.83 -5.36 -10.22
CA PRO A 211 -19.51 -5.81 -9.02
C PRO A 211 -18.88 -5.15 -7.79
N ALA A 212 -19.70 -4.62 -6.88
CA ALA A 212 -19.17 -3.91 -5.71
C ALA A 212 -18.27 -4.79 -4.82
N ALA A 213 -18.52 -6.10 -4.80
CA ALA A 213 -17.69 -7.07 -4.09
C ALA A 213 -16.27 -7.22 -4.65
N ASP A 214 -16.04 -6.78 -5.88
CA ASP A 214 -14.72 -6.80 -6.54
C ASP A 214 -13.93 -5.52 -6.25
N ILE A 215 -14.56 -4.50 -5.67
CA ILE A 215 -13.84 -3.31 -5.18
C ILE A 215 -13.13 -3.70 -3.89
N PRO A 216 -11.80 -3.53 -3.82
CA PRO A 216 -11.09 -3.91 -2.62
C PRO A 216 -11.43 -2.94 -1.47
N PRO A 217 -11.29 -3.38 -0.22
CA PRO A 217 -11.48 -2.51 0.94
C PRO A 217 -10.60 -1.26 0.84
N LEU A 218 -11.24 -0.10 0.91
CA LEU A 218 -10.59 1.20 0.80
C LEU A 218 -9.90 1.53 2.13
N GLN A 219 -8.57 1.49 2.12
CA GLN A 219 -7.74 1.95 3.22
C GLN A 219 -7.13 3.30 2.85
N ASP A 220 -7.85 4.36 3.18
CA ASP A 220 -7.56 5.74 2.83
C ASP A 220 -7.89 6.66 4.00
N PHE A 221 -7.29 7.84 4.03
CA PHE A 221 -7.49 8.82 5.09
C PHE A 221 -7.17 10.24 4.62
N ILE A 222 -7.57 11.21 5.42
CA ILE A 222 -7.12 12.60 5.29
C ILE A 222 -6.25 12.95 6.49
N TYR A 223 -5.19 13.72 6.29
CA TYR A 223 -4.47 14.38 7.38
C TYR A 223 -4.16 15.83 7.01
N TRP A 224 -3.79 16.63 8.01
CA TRP A 224 -3.43 18.02 7.82
C TRP A 224 -1.90 18.17 7.82
N GLN A 225 -1.36 18.89 6.84
CA GLN A 225 0.02 19.36 6.86
C GLN A 225 0.05 20.89 6.79
N PRO A 226 1.13 21.55 7.25
CA PRO A 226 1.29 22.98 7.03
C PRO A 226 1.38 23.29 5.54
N ASP A 227 0.68 24.35 5.13
CA ASP A 227 0.63 24.81 3.74
C ASP A 227 1.98 25.36 3.24
N ALA A 228 2.02 25.83 1.99
CA ALA A 228 3.25 26.33 1.36
C ALA A 228 3.84 27.54 2.08
N THR A 229 3.02 28.41 2.67
CA THR A 229 3.48 29.58 3.43
C THR A 229 3.91 29.21 4.84
N GLY A 230 3.46 28.06 5.35
CA GLY A 230 3.69 27.61 6.73
C GLY A 230 2.85 28.37 7.76
N THR A 231 1.90 29.19 7.31
CA THR A 231 1.02 29.99 8.19
C THR A 231 -0.35 29.38 8.36
N GLY A 232 -0.72 28.42 7.50
CA GLY A 232 -1.97 27.69 7.55
C GLY A 232 -1.74 26.19 7.41
N VAL A 233 -2.83 25.48 7.08
CA VAL A 233 -2.82 24.03 6.87
C VAL A 233 -3.62 23.68 5.63
N GLU A 234 -3.20 22.62 4.96
CA GLU A 234 -3.93 22.03 3.83
C GLU A 234 -4.28 20.56 4.13
N PRO A 235 -5.47 20.09 3.73
CA PRO A 235 -5.85 18.71 3.89
C PRO A 235 -5.25 17.87 2.76
N ILE A 236 -4.59 16.78 3.12
CA ILE A 236 -4.00 15.82 2.19
C ILE A 236 -4.80 14.53 2.25
N TYR A 237 -5.37 14.12 1.12
CA TYR A 237 -5.99 12.82 0.96
C TYR A 237 -4.94 11.79 0.58
N VAL A 238 -4.94 10.68 1.29
CA VAL A 238 -3.98 9.58 1.16
C VAL A 238 -4.75 8.30 0.89
N MET A 239 -4.45 7.67 -0.24
CA MET A 239 -4.97 6.33 -0.57
C MET A 239 -3.84 5.32 -0.53
N LEU A 240 -4.13 4.12 -0.04
CA LEU A 240 -3.17 3.03 0.00
C LEU A 240 -3.53 1.93 -1.01
N ASN A 241 -2.54 1.13 -1.38
CA ASN A 241 -2.78 -0.12 -2.08
C ASN A 241 -3.43 -1.12 -1.13
N SER A 242 -4.37 -1.88 -1.65
CA SER A 242 -4.84 -3.07 -0.95
C SER A 242 -3.72 -4.11 -0.97
N PRO A 243 -3.45 -4.79 0.16
CA PRO A 243 -2.54 -5.92 0.14
C PRO A 243 -3.10 -7.01 -0.78
N PRO A 244 -2.23 -7.85 -1.36
CA PRO A 244 -2.67 -8.97 -2.17
C PRO A 244 -3.56 -9.91 -1.34
N LYS A 245 -4.46 -10.59 -2.04
CA LYS A 245 -5.44 -11.47 -1.40
C LYS A 245 -4.73 -12.69 -0.83
N SER A 246 -4.90 -12.97 0.47
CA SER A 246 -4.50 -14.27 1.03
C SER A 246 -5.47 -15.35 0.58
N VAL A 247 -4.95 -16.49 0.11
CA VAL A 247 -5.77 -17.67 -0.17
C VAL A 247 -5.30 -18.90 0.57
N ASN A 248 -6.26 -19.73 0.97
CA ASN A 248 -5.98 -21.03 1.54
C ASN A 248 -5.47 -21.97 0.44
N HIS A 249 -4.16 -22.21 0.37
CA HIS A 249 -3.60 -23.15 -0.60
C HIS A 249 -3.92 -24.61 -0.21
N LYS A 250 -5.14 -25.06 -0.55
CA LYS A 250 -5.68 -26.41 -0.26
C LYS A 250 -5.58 -26.82 1.23
N HIS A 251 -5.55 -25.85 2.14
CA HIS A 251 -5.31 -26.06 3.58
C HIS A 251 -4.01 -26.83 3.89
N LYS A 252 -3.05 -26.85 2.96
CA LYS A 252 -1.81 -27.65 3.08
C LYS A 252 -1.00 -27.27 4.33
N HIS A 253 -1.00 -26.00 4.71
CA HIS A 253 -0.24 -25.49 5.86
C HIS A 253 -1.10 -25.28 7.12
N TYR A 254 -2.40 -25.56 7.03
CA TYR A 254 -3.29 -25.49 8.18
C TYR A 254 -3.06 -26.71 9.08
N PRO A 255 -2.99 -26.49 10.40
CA PRO A 255 -2.90 -27.58 11.36
C PRO A 255 -4.21 -28.38 11.40
N PRO A 256 -4.14 -29.71 11.53
CA PRO A 256 -5.32 -30.53 11.72
C PRO A 256 -5.98 -30.24 13.09
N LYS A 257 -7.32 -30.19 13.12
CA LYS A 257 -8.08 -29.94 14.35
C LYS A 257 -7.93 -31.11 15.33
N GLY A 258 -7.78 -30.82 16.62
CA GLY A 258 -7.77 -31.82 17.69
C GLY A 258 -6.50 -32.68 17.79
N VAL A 259 -5.44 -32.37 17.03
CA VAL A 259 -4.17 -33.09 17.09
C VAL A 259 -3.19 -32.36 18.02
N PRO A 260 -2.52 -33.05 18.96
CA PRO A 260 -1.51 -32.44 19.82
C PRO A 260 -0.38 -31.79 19.02
N TRP A 261 0.10 -30.63 19.47
CA TRP A 261 1.12 -29.86 18.75
C TRP A 261 2.41 -30.66 18.49
N LYS A 262 2.87 -31.44 19.48
CA LYS A 262 4.03 -32.33 19.32
C LYS A 262 3.88 -33.32 18.15
N ASP A 263 2.68 -33.85 17.95
CA ASP A 263 2.41 -34.78 16.85
C ASP A 263 2.34 -34.05 15.51
N ILE A 264 1.84 -32.81 15.50
CA ILE A 264 1.88 -31.95 14.32
C ILE A 264 3.33 -31.67 13.92
N VAL A 265 4.19 -31.31 14.89
CA VAL A 265 5.63 -31.08 14.66
C VAL A 265 6.27 -32.33 14.06
N ASN A 266 6.08 -33.50 14.68
CA ASN A 266 6.62 -34.78 14.20
C ASN A 266 6.17 -35.10 12.77
N LYS A 267 4.91 -34.83 12.42
CA LYS A 267 4.38 -35.04 11.05
C LYS A 267 5.01 -34.14 9.99
N THR A 268 5.69 -33.07 10.37
CA THR A 268 6.44 -32.22 9.43
C THR A 268 7.84 -32.78 9.11
N ALA A 269 8.30 -33.81 9.83
CA ALA A 269 9.58 -34.47 9.57
C ALA A 269 9.56 -35.26 8.25
N ASN A 270 10.73 -35.66 7.75
CA ASN A 270 10.89 -36.60 6.63
C ASN A 270 10.11 -36.22 5.36
N GLY A 271 10.10 -34.92 5.01
CA GLY A 271 9.38 -34.42 3.84
C GLY A 271 7.90 -34.08 4.07
N GLY A 272 7.43 -34.18 5.32
CA GLY A 272 6.11 -33.73 5.73
C GLY A 272 5.87 -32.24 5.43
N SER A 273 4.61 -31.89 5.17
CA SER A 273 4.25 -30.49 4.90
C SER A 273 4.38 -29.64 6.15
N ALA A 274 4.98 -28.45 6.01
CA ALA A 274 5.05 -27.45 7.07
C ALA A 274 3.65 -27.09 7.60
N LYS A 275 3.54 -26.82 8.89
CA LYS A 275 2.26 -26.50 9.55
C LYS A 275 2.38 -25.28 10.43
N PHE A 276 1.44 -24.35 10.31
CA PHE A 276 1.28 -23.28 11.28
C PHE A 276 0.78 -23.84 12.62
N LYS A 277 1.04 -23.10 13.69
CA LYS A 277 0.50 -23.42 15.02
C LYS A 277 -1.04 -23.23 15.03
N PRO A 278 -1.82 -24.07 15.76
CA PRO A 278 -3.30 -24.05 15.72
C PRO A 278 -4.01 -22.73 15.98
N ASP A 279 -3.39 -21.83 16.74
CA ASP A 279 -3.90 -20.52 17.16
C ASP A 279 -3.51 -19.36 16.24
N VAL A 280 -2.76 -19.64 15.17
CA VAL A 280 -2.29 -18.61 14.24
C VAL A 280 -3.36 -18.26 13.21
N ASN A 281 -3.61 -16.95 13.05
CA ASN A 281 -4.43 -16.43 11.96
C ASN A 281 -3.59 -16.35 10.66
N ILE A 282 -3.61 -17.42 9.88
CA ILE A 282 -2.76 -17.55 8.67
C ILE A 282 -2.98 -16.41 7.66
N PRO A 283 -4.21 -15.97 7.34
CA PRO A 283 -4.42 -14.80 6.51
C PRO A 283 -3.71 -13.52 6.99
N GLU A 284 -3.69 -13.26 8.30
CA GLU A 284 -2.95 -12.12 8.86
C GLU A 284 -1.43 -12.30 8.70
N ILE A 285 -0.93 -13.52 8.90
CA ILE A 285 0.50 -13.86 8.71
C ILE A 285 0.93 -13.73 7.26
N ASP A 286 0.09 -14.14 6.31
CA ASP A 286 0.35 -13.98 4.89
C ASP A 286 0.58 -12.49 4.58
N ILE A 287 -0.36 -11.64 4.99
CA ILE A 287 -0.30 -10.20 4.71
C ILE A 287 0.88 -9.55 5.45
N ASP A 288 1.08 -9.86 6.72
CA ASP A 288 2.15 -9.28 7.53
C ASP A 288 3.55 -9.69 7.03
N ALA A 289 3.75 -10.97 6.68
CA ALA A 289 4.99 -11.42 6.06
C ALA A 289 5.20 -10.79 4.67
N TRP A 290 4.11 -10.50 3.95
CA TRP A 290 4.19 -9.84 2.65
C TRP A 290 4.56 -8.36 2.77
N GLU A 291 4.00 -7.64 3.73
CA GLU A 291 4.26 -6.21 3.91
C GLU A 291 5.62 -5.95 4.57
N ASN A 292 5.96 -6.75 5.58
CA ASN A 292 7.07 -6.48 6.50
C ASN A 292 8.22 -7.49 6.37
N GLY A 293 8.11 -8.45 5.46
CA GLY A 293 9.16 -9.43 5.20
C GLY A 293 10.32 -8.86 4.39
N GLN A 294 11.51 -9.42 4.62
CA GLN A 294 12.70 -9.17 3.84
C GLN A 294 12.60 -9.86 2.48
N THR A 295 12.99 -9.17 1.42
CA THR A 295 12.97 -9.67 0.05
C THR A 295 14.07 -10.72 -0.15
N THR A 296 13.82 -11.66 -1.06
CA THR A 296 14.76 -12.75 -1.32
C THR A 296 15.50 -12.52 -2.64
N ALA A 297 16.80 -12.83 -2.68
CA ALA A 297 17.61 -12.58 -3.88
C ALA A 297 17.31 -13.61 -5.00
N LYS A 298 17.05 -14.87 -4.62
CA LYS A 298 16.75 -15.96 -5.56
C LYS A 298 15.33 -15.97 -6.10
N HIS A 299 14.39 -15.46 -5.32
CA HIS A 299 12.97 -15.46 -5.68
C HIS A 299 12.38 -14.06 -5.47
N PRO A 300 12.40 -13.21 -6.49
CA PRO A 300 11.92 -11.84 -6.37
C PRO A 300 10.49 -11.77 -5.80
N THR A 301 9.58 -12.64 -6.19
CA THR A 301 8.19 -12.63 -5.69
C THR A 301 8.01 -13.22 -4.28
N TRP A 302 9.09 -13.51 -3.55
CA TRP A 302 9.04 -14.11 -2.22
C TRP A 302 9.60 -13.16 -1.17
N LYS A 303 9.06 -13.25 0.04
CA LYS A 303 9.57 -12.54 1.22
C LYS A 303 9.67 -13.48 2.41
N VAL A 304 10.66 -13.24 3.26
CA VAL A 304 10.86 -13.99 4.50
C VAL A 304 10.70 -13.08 5.71
N LYS A 305 10.05 -13.57 6.75
CA LYS A 305 9.89 -12.84 8.01
C LYS A 305 10.18 -13.74 9.20
N LYS A 306 10.89 -13.20 10.18
CA LYS A 306 11.06 -13.81 11.51
C LYS A 306 10.05 -13.20 12.48
N TYR A 307 9.38 -14.05 13.24
CA TYR A 307 8.52 -13.66 14.36
C TYR A 307 9.25 -13.83 15.69
N ASP A 308 8.78 -13.17 16.73
CA ASP A 308 9.30 -13.25 18.11
C ASP A 308 8.76 -14.47 18.88
N TYR A 309 7.78 -15.19 18.33
CA TYR A 309 7.19 -16.42 18.87
C TYR A 309 7.28 -17.59 17.87
N VAL A 310 7.02 -18.82 18.37
CA VAL A 310 6.93 -20.02 17.52
C VAL A 310 5.68 -19.93 16.65
N ILE A 311 5.89 -19.71 15.36
CA ILE A 311 4.82 -19.51 14.37
C ILE A 311 4.32 -20.82 13.77
N GLY A 312 5.16 -21.86 13.75
CA GLY A 312 4.82 -23.14 13.16
C GLY A 312 5.91 -24.18 13.25
N ALA A 313 5.84 -25.19 12.39
CA ALA A 313 6.76 -26.31 12.32
C ALA A 313 7.17 -26.63 10.88
N TYR A 314 8.44 -27.00 10.71
CA TYR A 314 9.05 -27.40 9.44
C TYR A 314 10.12 -28.46 9.71
N ALA A 315 10.14 -29.53 8.91
CA ALA A 315 11.15 -30.59 8.99
C ALA A 315 11.33 -31.20 10.40
N GLY A 316 10.24 -31.39 11.13
CA GLY A 316 10.25 -32.01 12.46
C GLY A 316 10.62 -31.07 13.60
N LYS A 317 10.76 -29.76 13.33
CA LYS A 317 11.16 -28.76 14.32
C LYS A 317 10.22 -27.58 14.31
N GLU A 318 10.02 -26.99 15.49
CA GLU A 318 9.40 -25.68 15.62
C GLU A 318 10.24 -24.61 14.93
N THR A 319 9.58 -23.56 14.45
CA THR A 319 10.24 -22.43 13.80
C THR A 319 9.52 -21.13 14.10
N GLN A 320 10.28 -20.03 14.00
CA GLN A 320 9.80 -18.66 14.05
C GLN A 320 9.82 -17.99 12.66
N TRP A 321 10.22 -18.73 11.62
CA TRP A 321 10.42 -18.19 10.29
C TRP A 321 9.31 -18.60 9.34
N VAL A 322 8.84 -17.64 8.57
CA VAL A 322 7.86 -17.80 7.50
C VAL A 322 8.45 -17.30 6.21
N VAL A 323 8.12 -17.98 5.11
CA VAL A 323 8.25 -17.40 3.77
C VAL A 323 6.87 -17.29 3.15
N VAL A 324 6.59 -16.13 2.58
CA VAL A 324 5.39 -15.82 1.81
C VAL A 324 5.75 -15.72 0.33
N LYS A 325 4.83 -16.18 -0.52
CA LYS A 325 4.98 -16.18 -1.96
C LYS A 325 3.78 -15.48 -2.58
N GLU A 326 4.04 -14.65 -3.58
CA GLU A 326 3.01 -14.08 -4.43
C GLU A 326 2.96 -14.80 -5.78
N SER A 327 1.74 -15.06 -6.25
CA SER A 327 1.45 -15.51 -7.60
C SER A 327 0.07 -15.00 -8.01
N GLN A 328 0.01 -14.26 -9.13
CA GLN A 328 -1.23 -13.75 -9.72
C GLN A 328 -2.08 -12.89 -8.77
N GLY A 329 -1.44 -11.99 -8.01
CA GLY A 329 -2.11 -11.09 -7.06
C GLY A 329 -2.55 -11.76 -5.77
N VAL A 330 -2.14 -13.01 -5.57
CA VAL A 330 -2.52 -13.84 -4.43
C VAL A 330 -1.28 -14.26 -3.66
N ILE A 331 -1.36 -14.11 -2.33
CA ILE A 331 -0.30 -14.52 -1.42
C ILE A 331 -0.69 -15.77 -0.63
N HIS A 332 0.32 -16.58 -0.35
CA HIS A 332 0.25 -17.67 0.61
C HIS A 332 1.60 -17.86 1.27
N SER A 333 1.59 -18.17 2.56
CA SER A 333 2.81 -18.40 3.32
C SER A 333 2.90 -19.81 3.89
N HIS A 334 4.12 -20.18 4.29
CA HIS A 334 4.37 -21.40 5.02
C HIS A 334 5.59 -21.27 5.94
N PRO A 335 5.60 -22.00 7.08
CA PRO A 335 6.77 -22.03 7.95
C PRO A 335 7.97 -22.68 7.27
N VAL A 336 9.17 -22.18 7.57
CA VAL A 336 10.45 -22.69 7.06
C VAL A 336 11.49 -22.70 8.16
N SER A 337 12.59 -23.44 8.00
CA SER A 337 13.72 -23.35 8.94
C SER A 337 14.47 -22.03 8.78
N GLU A 338 15.18 -21.61 9.84
CA GLU A 338 16.08 -20.44 9.78
C GLU A 338 17.14 -20.60 8.66
N GLN A 339 17.69 -21.81 8.51
CA GLN A 339 18.64 -22.10 7.44
C GLN A 339 18.03 -21.86 6.07
N LYS A 340 16.81 -22.36 5.83
CA LYS A 340 16.09 -22.18 4.56
C LYS A 340 15.77 -20.71 4.30
N ALA A 341 15.34 -19.97 5.34
CA ALA A 341 15.10 -18.54 5.24
C ALA A 341 16.39 -17.78 4.84
N LYS A 342 17.51 -18.09 5.48
CA LYS A 342 18.83 -17.55 5.12
C LYS A 342 19.28 -17.94 3.71
N GLU A 343 18.95 -19.14 3.24
CA GLU A 343 19.22 -19.57 1.87
C GLU A 343 18.43 -18.78 0.81
N TYR A 344 17.24 -18.29 1.15
CA TYR A 344 16.44 -17.42 0.27
C TYR A 344 16.98 -15.99 0.25
N MET A 345 17.41 -15.46 1.41
CA MET A 345 17.95 -14.10 1.52
C MET A 345 19.30 -13.92 0.81
N LYS A 346 20.01 -15.01 0.53
CA LYS A 346 21.27 -15.04 -0.23
C LYS A 346 21.01 -15.26 -1.71
#